data_AF-A0A7W3QK11-F1
#
_entry.id   AF-A0A7W3QK11-F1
#
_cell.length_a   1.000
_cell.length_b   1.000
_cell.length_c   1.000
_cell.angle_alpha   90.00
_cell.angle_beta   90.00
_cell.angle_gamma   90.00
#
_symmetry.space_group_name_H-M   'P 1'
#
loop_
_entity.id
_entity.type
_entity.pdbx_description
1 polymer ?
#
loop_
_entity_poly.entity_id
_entity_poly.type
_entity_poly.pdbx_seq_one_letter_code
_entity_poly.pdbx_strand_id
1 'polypeptide(L)'
;MVADLLARSRFRQNLIARRSSEIAAAYKNIRPDLPVRLSESTISRMKTGSDLKKMDGGNLTLLHLTLARLVRTGDEGEPDLLRDLRAAISFAEKVLDLASESEKPRGSSYNPNDPRHYRASDLFGDHGVDLLEQALERKDAGSFRKLAVLQQLSGNSDDARFWNHCASEADPAMQSSDGINDATAAQEAFRSGRQYLYSGQGGAAEIYLTLAASKGHADAAYVMGDLFETRGCVQEARQWFSVAKSYGHSNADARLSSPALQ
;
A
#
# COMPACT_ATOMS: atom_id res chain seq x y z
N MET A 1 -12.29 11.45 -8.47
CA MET A 1 -12.69 12.87 -8.54
C MET A 1 -11.55 13.82 -8.15
N VAL A 2 -11.02 13.77 -6.91
CA VAL A 2 -9.93 14.68 -6.47
C VAL A 2 -8.62 14.45 -7.23
N ALA A 3 -8.21 13.19 -7.40
CA ALA A 3 -6.99 12.84 -8.14
C ALA A 3 -7.02 13.32 -9.60
N ASP A 4 -8.17 13.17 -10.27
CA ASP A 4 -8.39 13.63 -11.65
C ASP A 4 -8.36 15.16 -11.75
N LEU A 5 -8.97 15.86 -10.78
CA LEU A 5 -8.92 17.32 -10.70
C LEU A 5 -7.47 17.84 -10.54
N LEU A 6 -6.69 17.21 -9.67
CA LEU A 6 -5.26 17.51 -9.51
C LEU A 6 -4.44 17.20 -10.76
N ALA A 7 -4.69 16.05 -11.41
CA ALA A 7 -4.00 15.65 -12.64
C ALA A 7 -4.28 16.62 -13.80
N ARG A 8 -5.54 17.04 -13.98
CA ARG A 8 -5.96 18.02 -15.00
C ARG A 8 -5.36 19.40 -14.76
N SER A 9 -5.20 19.80 -13.50
CA SER A 9 -4.65 21.12 -13.15
C SER A 9 -3.18 21.30 -13.54
N ARG A 10 -2.40 20.21 -13.65
CA ARG A 10 -0.95 20.20 -13.94
C ARG A 10 -0.07 21.05 -13.00
N PHE A 11 -0.60 21.56 -11.88
CA PHE A 11 0.17 22.34 -10.92
C PHE A 11 1.01 21.44 -10.00
N ARG A 12 2.20 21.91 -9.63
CA ARG A 12 3.07 21.23 -8.65
C ARG A 12 2.49 21.40 -7.23
N GLN A 13 2.68 20.39 -6.38
CA GLN A 13 2.13 20.37 -5.01
C GLN A 13 2.61 21.54 -4.16
N ASN A 14 3.90 21.91 -4.28
CA ASN A 14 4.48 23.06 -3.58
C ASN A 14 3.83 24.40 -3.97
N LEU A 15 3.45 24.57 -5.25
CA LEU A 15 2.74 25.76 -5.74
C LEU A 15 1.33 25.83 -5.15
N ILE A 16 0.61 24.70 -5.14
CA ILE A 16 -0.74 24.61 -4.54
C ILE A 16 -0.66 24.91 -3.04
N ALA A 17 0.31 24.32 -2.32
CA ALA A 17 0.52 24.56 -0.90
C ALA A 17 0.79 26.04 -0.61
N ARG A 18 1.69 26.67 -1.34
CA ARG A 18 2.01 28.11 -1.19
C ARG A 18 0.80 29.00 -1.47
N ARG A 19 0.06 28.72 -2.54
CA ARG A 19 -1.09 29.54 -2.93
C ARG A 19 -2.28 29.36 -2.00
N SER A 20 -2.43 28.17 -1.40
CA SER A 20 -3.51 27.89 -0.47
C SER A 20 -3.52 28.82 0.76
N SER A 21 -2.37 29.31 1.24
CA SER A 21 -2.34 30.24 2.36
C SER A 21 -2.87 31.63 2.02
N GLU A 22 -2.60 32.11 0.80
CA GLU A 22 -3.13 33.40 0.31
C GLU A 22 -4.65 33.31 0.16
N ILE A 23 -5.15 32.18 -0.35
CA ILE A 23 -6.59 31.93 -0.49
C ILE A 23 -7.25 31.79 0.88
N ALA A 24 -6.69 31.01 1.80
CA ALA A 24 -7.25 30.88 3.15
C ALA A 24 -7.40 32.25 3.85
N ALA A 25 -6.41 33.14 3.70
CA ALA A 25 -6.47 34.50 4.25
C ALA A 25 -7.62 35.32 3.64
N ALA A 26 -7.83 35.23 2.32
CA ALA A 26 -8.90 35.97 1.63
C ALA A 26 -10.31 35.55 2.08
N TYR A 27 -10.49 34.28 2.48
CA TYR A 27 -11.78 33.74 2.91
C TYR A 27 -11.99 33.72 4.43
N LYS A 28 -10.99 34.14 5.22
CA LYS A 28 -11.00 34.08 6.69
C LYS A 28 -12.21 34.76 7.34
N ASN A 29 -12.68 35.86 6.76
CA ASN A 29 -13.82 36.63 7.28
C ASN A 29 -15.17 35.98 6.97
N ILE A 30 -15.25 35.15 5.92
CA ILE A 30 -16.48 34.49 5.48
C ILE A 30 -16.59 33.10 6.11
N ARG A 31 -15.46 32.39 6.20
CA ARG A 31 -15.39 31.01 6.66
C ARG A 31 -14.16 30.81 7.57
N PRO A 32 -14.27 31.14 8.88
CA PRO A 32 -13.14 31.12 9.81
C PRO A 32 -12.64 29.71 10.15
N ASP A 33 -13.44 28.67 9.88
CA ASP A 33 -13.10 27.25 10.03
C ASP A 33 -12.19 26.71 8.92
N LEU A 34 -11.88 27.50 7.88
CA LEU A 34 -10.96 27.05 6.84
C LEU A 34 -9.53 26.86 7.38
N PRO A 35 -8.82 25.81 6.92
CA PRO A 35 -7.43 25.59 7.30
C PRO A 35 -6.55 26.74 6.80
N VAL A 36 -5.54 27.11 7.60
CA VAL A 36 -4.65 28.23 7.30
C VAL A 36 -3.82 27.99 6.04
N ARG A 37 -3.50 26.73 5.73
CA ARG A 37 -2.80 26.29 4.52
C ARG A 37 -2.96 24.79 4.31
N LEU A 38 -2.79 24.34 3.07
CA LEU A 38 -2.60 22.94 2.74
C LEU A 38 -1.11 22.59 2.85
N SER A 39 -0.78 21.49 3.52
CA SER A 39 0.56 20.91 3.48
C SER A 39 0.75 20.06 2.22
N GLU A 40 2.01 19.93 1.75
CA GLU A 40 2.33 19.04 0.62
C GLU A 40 1.94 17.59 0.92
N SER A 41 2.09 17.13 2.16
CA SER A 41 1.64 15.82 2.62
C SER A 41 0.11 15.63 2.49
N THR A 42 -0.68 16.66 2.76
CA THR A 42 -2.15 16.61 2.62
C THR A 42 -2.56 16.59 1.15
N ILE A 43 -1.88 17.38 0.31
CA ILE A 43 -2.10 17.36 -1.14
C ILE A 43 -1.67 16.03 -1.75
N SER A 44 -0.60 15.41 -1.25
CA SER A 44 -0.17 14.08 -1.68
C SER A 44 -1.25 13.02 -1.40
N ARG A 45 -1.82 13.02 -0.18
CA ARG A 45 -2.95 12.12 0.17
C ARG A 45 -4.18 12.35 -0.71
N MET A 46 -4.51 13.61 -1.00
CA MET A 46 -5.58 13.97 -1.94
C MET A 46 -5.34 13.44 -3.36
N LYS A 47 -4.08 13.41 -3.80
CA LYS A 47 -3.67 12.92 -5.12
C LYS A 47 -3.74 11.40 -5.21
N THR A 48 -3.32 10.68 -4.17
CA THR A 48 -3.36 9.21 -4.12
C THR A 48 -4.77 8.68 -3.82
N GLY A 49 -5.67 9.54 -3.32
CA GLY A 49 -7.01 9.14 -2.91
C GLY A 49 -7.06 8.45 -1.54
N SER A 50 -5.94 8.41 -0.83
CA SER A 50 -5.82 7.77 0.49
C SER A 50 -6.64 8.54 1.54
N ASP A 51 -7.52 7.83 2.27
CA ASP A 51 -8.33 8.36 3.37
C ASP A 51 -9.21 9.59 3.06
N LEU A 52 -9.70 9.73 1.81
CA LEU A 52 -10.55 10.87 1.40
C LEU A 52 -11.76 11.10 2.33
N LYS A 53 -12.37 10.03 2.87
CA LYS A 53 -13.52 10.10 3.80
C LYS A 53 -13.19 10.70 5.17
N LYS A 54 -11.96 10.53 5.67
CA LYS A 54 -11.51 11.07 6.97
C LYS A 54 -10.94 12.47 6.84
N MET A 55 -10.83 12.97 5.61
CA MET A 55 -10.26 14.26 5.34
C MET A 55 -11.26 15.34 5.69
N ASP A 56 -10.79 16.34 6.42
CA ASP A 56 -11.61 17.50 6.75
C ASP A 56 -12.13 18.18 5.47
N GLY A 57 -13.44 18.42 5.42
CA GLY A 57 -14.11 19.11 4.32
C GLY A 57 -13.54 20.51 4.09
N GLY A 58 -12.98 21.16 5.11
CA GLY A 58 -12.24 22.41 4.99
C GLY A 58 -11.01 22.29 4.07
N ASN A 59 -10.26 21.19 4.16
CA ASN A 59 -9.10 20.93 3.29
C ASN A 59 -9.52 20.73 1.82
N LEU A 60 -10.61 20.01 1.56
CA LEU A 60 -11.16 19.82 0.21
C LEU A 60 -11.70 21.12 -0.37
N THR A 61 -12.38 21.92 0.47
CA THR A 61 -12.88 23.25 0.10
C THR A 61 -11.72 24.15 -0.29
N LEU A 62 -10.67 24.22 0.55
CA LEU A 62 -9.50 25.05 0.28
C LEU A 62 -8.75 24.60 -0.98
N LEU A 63 -8.64 23.29 -1.21
CA LEU A 63 -8.04 22.75 -2.43
C LEU A 63 -8.79 23.24 -3.68
N HIS A 64 -10.12 23.10 -3.67
CA HIS A 64 -10.94 23.50 -4.80
C HIS A 64 -10.85 25.01 -5.07
N LEU A 65 -10.92 25.84 -4.02
CA LEU A 65 -10.74 27.31 -4.13
C LEU A 65 -9.37 27.67 -4.70
N THR A 66 -8.32 27.00 -4.23
CA THR A 66 -6.94 27.27 -4.67
C THR A 66 -6.76 26.95 -6.15
N LEU A 67 -7.27 25.80 -6.59
CA LEU A 67 -7.16 25.39 -8.00
C LEU A 67 -8.03 26.25 -8.91
N ALA A 68 -9.26 26.58 -8.50
CA ALA A 68 -10.12 27.50 -9.23
C ALA A 68 -9.45 28.87 -9.42
N ARG A 69 -8.79 29.39 -8.38
CA ARG A 69 -8.08 30.67 -8.48
C ARG A 69 -6.83 30.60 -9.37
N LEU A 70 -6.12 29.46 -9.37
CA LEU A 70 -4.94 29.29 -10.22
C LEU A 70 -5.27 29.15 -11.71
N VAL A 71 -6.47 28.68 -12.05
CA VAL A 71 -6.92 28.53 -13.44
C VAL A 71 -7.39 29.86 -14.04
N ARG A 72 -7.87 30.82 -13.22
CA ARG A 72 -8.31 32.13 -13.69
C ARG A 72 -7.17 32.91 -14.35
N THR A 73 -7.20 33.01 -15.68
CA THR A 73 -6.26 33.80 -16.45
C THR A 73 -6.81 35.22 -16.66
N GLY A 74 -6.24 36.19 -15.94
CA GLY A 74 -6.05 37.59 -16.35
C GLY A 74 -7.24 38.51 -16.63
N ASP A 75 -8.44 38.03 -16.92
CA ASP A 75 -9.54 38.88 -17.46
C ASP A 75 -10.92 38.60 -16.84
N GLU A 76 -10.98 37.71 -15.86
CA GLU A 76 -12.19 37.50 -15.06
C GLU A 76 -12.23 38.55 -13.94
N GLY A 77 -13.28 39.37 -13.91
CA GLY A 77 -13.48 40.42 -12.91
C GLY A 77 -13.44 39.94 -11.46
N GLU A 78 -13.63 40.88 -10.52
CA GLU A 78 -13.53 40.60 -9.08
C GLU A 78 -14.26 39.29 -8.69
N PRO A 79 -13.55 38.33 -8.08
CA PRO A 79 -14.09 37.01 -7.84
C PRO A 79 -15.20 37.08 -6.79
N ASP A 80 -16.37 36.58 -7.15
CA ASP A 80 -17.49 36.39 -6.23
C ASP A 80 -17.14 35.30 -5.20
N LEU A 81 -16.59 35.75 -4.08
CA LEU A 81 -16.13 34.90 -2.97
C LEU A 81 -17.24 33.97 -2.46
N LEU A 82 -18.49 34.43 -2.39
CA LEU A 82 -19.59 33.60 -1.87
C LEU A 82 -19.98 32.51 -2.87
N ARG A 83 -19.99 32.83 -4.16
CA ARG A 83 -20.24 31.85 -5.22
C ARG A 83 -19.14 30.80 -5.29
N ASP A 84 -17.88 31.22 -5.29
CA ASP A 84 -16.72 30.33 -5.33
C ASP A 84 -16.69 29.41 -4.11
N LEU A 85 -16.99 29.95 -2.91
CA LEU A 85 -17.06 29.18 -1.67
C LEU A 85 -18.18 28.13 -1.72
N ARG A 86 -19.38 28.49 -2.21
CA ARG A 86 -20.50 27.55 -2.34
C ARG A 86 -20.16 26.40 -3.29
N ALA A 87 -19.51 26.70 -4.42
CA ALA A 87 -19.06 25.67 -5.36
C ALA A 87 -18.02 24.74 -4.72
N ALA A 88 -17.07 25.29 -3.97
CA ALA A 88 -16.05 24.51 -3.27
C ALA A 88 -16.62 23.63 -2.15
N ILE A 89 -17.63 24.11 -1.41
CA ILE A 89 -18.36 23.33 -0.41
C ILE A 89 -19.10 22.17 -1.07
N SER A 90 -19.88 22.44 -2.11
CA SER A 90 -20.61 21.39 -2.83
C SER A 90 -19.66 20.34 -3.44
N PHE A 91 -18.49 20.76 -3.92
CA PHE A 91 -17.45 19.83 -4.35
C PHE A 91 -16.94 18.97 -3.20
N ALA A 92 -16.63 19.57 -2.04
CA ALA A 92 -16.16 18.84 -0.87
C ALA A 92 -17.20 17.83 -0.37
N GLU A 93 -18.47 18.23 -0.28
CA GLU A 93 -19.59 17.36 0.08
C GLU A 93 -19.71 16.19 -0.89
N LYS A 94 -19.75 16.44 -2.21
CA LYS A 94 -19.79 15.37 -3.22
C LYS A 94 -18.62 14.40 -3.13
N VAL A 95 -17.41 14.90 -2.84
CA VAL A 95 -16.23 14.04 -2.66
C VAL A 95 -16.38 13.16 -1.43
N LEU A 96 -16.87 13.72 -0.32
CA LEU A 96 -17.10 12.99 0.91
C LEU A 96 -18.26 12.00 0.79
N ASP A 97 -19.33 12.37 0.09
CA ASP A 97 -20.49 11.53 -0.20
C ASP A 97 -20.07 10.35 -1.09
N LEU A 98 -19.37 10.59 -2.20
CA LEU A 98 -18.84 9.52 -3.05
C LEU A 98 -17.81 8.64 -2.32
N ALA A 99 -17.00 9.22 -1.42
CA ALA A 99 -16.10 8.46 -0.56
C ALA A 99 -16.82 7.69 0.57
N SER A 100 -18.09 8.04 0.84
CA SER A 100 -18.95 7.34 1.80
C SER A 100 -19.79 6.25 1.12
N GLU A 101 -20.25 6.50 -0.12
CA GLU A 101 -20.95 5.57 -1.01
C GLU A 101 -20.03 4.51 -1.64
N SER A 102 -18.73 4.81 -1.80
CA SER A 102 -17.70 3.80 -2.10
C SER A 102 -17.41 2.96 -0.85
N GLU A 103 -18.45 2.38 -0.26
CA GLU A 103 -18.39 1.64 1.00
C GLU A 103 -17.21 0.66 0.97
N LYS A 104 -16.30 0.83 1.93
CA LYS A 104 -15.71 -0.33 2.60
C LYS A 104 -16.87 -1.26 2.94
N PRO A 105 -16.80 -2.57 2.66
CA PRO A 105 -17.81 -3.48 3.17
C PRO A 105 -17.90 -3.26 4.69
N ARG A 106 -19.12 -3.01 5.19
CA ARG A 106 -19.38 -2.94 6.63
C ARG A 106 -18.80 -4.21 7.27
N GLY A 107 -17.68 -4.09 7.98
CA GLY A 107 -16.96 -5.24 8.53
C GLY A 107 -15.43 -5.16 8.43
N SER A 108 -14.87 -4.44 7.45
CA SER A 108 -13.41 -4.44 7.21
C SER A 108 -12.61 -3.99 8.45
N SER A 109 -11.85 -4.93 9.01
CA SER A 109 -10.97 -4.67 10.15
C SER A 109 -9.67 -3.93 9.79
N TYR A 110 -9.46 -3.63 8.50
CA TYR A 110 -8.31 -2.87 8.03
C TYR A 110 -8.41 -1.37 8.39
N ASN A 111 -7.46 -0.86 9.17
CA ASN A 111 -7.31 0.57 9.48
C ASN A 111 -6.08 1.19 8.80
N PRO A 112 -6.23 1.99 7.72
CA PRO A 112 -5.10 2.62 7.03
C PRO A 112 -4.34 3.68 7.87
N ASN A 113 -4.90 4.14 8.99
CA ASN A 113 -4.20 5.05 9.91
C ASN A 113 -3.29 4.30 10.89
N ASP A 114 -3.43 2.97 11.02
CA ASP A 114 -2.50 2.18 11.81
C ASP A 114 -1.23 1.94 10.98
N PRO A 115 -0.04 2.36 11.45
CA PRO A 115 1.20 2.21 10.68
C PRO A 115 1.51 0.77 10.26
N ARG A 116 1.11 -0.24 11.03
CA ARG A 116 1.36 -1.65 10.72
C ARG A 116 0.45 -2.15 9.61
N HIS A 117 -0.80 -1.70 9.64
CA HIS A 117 -1.78 -1.99 8.59
C HIS A 117 -1.36 -1.31 7.28
N TYR A 118 -1.01 -0.02 7.36
CA TYR A 118 -0.49 0.71 6.20
C TYR A 118 0.70 -0.01 5.59
N ARG A 119 1.72 -0.38 6.38
CA ARG A 119 2.90 -1.09 5.87
C ARG A 119 2.56 -2.43 5.23
N ALA A 120 1.65 -3.21 5.81
CA ALA A 120 1.25 -4.48 5.22
C ALA A 120 0.52 -4.28 3.87
N SER A 121 -0.34 -3.26 3.77
CA SER A 121 -0.98 -2.90 2.50
C SER A 121 0.00 -2.33 1.47
N ASP A 122 0.95 -1.50 1.89
CA ASP A 122 1.93 -0.84 1.02
C ASP A 122 2.93 -1.84 0.41
N LEU A 123 3.39 -2.81 1.22
CA LEU A 123 4.36 -3.82 0.78
C LEU A 123 3.73 -5.01 0.07
N PHE A 124 2.52 -5.41 0.45
CA PHE A 124 1.92 -6.67 -0.01
C PHE A 124 0.58 -6.49 -0.75
N GLY A 125 0.16 -5.23 -0.99
CA GLY A 125 -1.05 -4.90 -1.72
C GLY A 125 -2.31 -5.51 -1.11
N ASP A 126 -3.21 -5.97 -1.97
CA ASP A 126 -4.48 -6.58 -1.59
C ASP A 126 -4.27 -7.82 -0.70
N HIS A 127 -3.22 -8.60 -0.96
CA HIS A 127 -2.93 -9.78 -0.15
C HIS A 127 -2.60 -9.42 1.31
N GLY A 128 -1.90 -8.30 1.54
CA GLY A 128 -1.64 -7.79 2.88
C GLY A 128 -2.92 -7.34 3.59
N VAL A 129 -3.85 -6.73 2.86
CA VAL A 129 -5.17 -6.34 3.39
C VAL A 129 -6.00 -7.57 3.73
N ASP A 130 -6.06 -8.57 2.85
CA ASP A 130 -6.79 -9.82 3.07
C ASP A 130 -6.31 -10.55 4.34
N LEU A 131 -4.99 -10.58 4.56
CA LEU A 131 -4.41 -11.16 5.77
C LEU A 131 -4.80 -10.37 7.02
N LEU A 132 -4.83 -9.03 6.96
CA LEU A 132 -5.27 -8.20 8.08
C LEU A 132 -6.75 -8.43 8.41
N GLU A 133 -7.60 -8.53 7.39
CA GLU A 133 -9.03 -8.80 7.58
C GLU A 133 -9.24 -10.19 8.20
N GLN A 134 -8.60 -11.24 7.66
CA GLN A 134 -8.68 -12.59 8.23
C GLN A 134 -8.16 -12.64 9.67
N ALA A 135 -7.01 -12.01 9.93
CA ALA A 135 -6.39 -12.00 11.25
C ALA A 135 -7.26 -11.29 12.29
N LEU A 136 -7.81 -10.12 11.95
CA LEU A 136 -8.49 -9.27 12.92
C LEU A 136 -9.98 -9.61 13.09
N GLU A 137 -10.66 -10.00 12.02
CA GLU A 137 -12.08 -10.39 12.08
C GLU A 137 -12.26 -11.76 12.70
N ARG A 138 -11.41 -12.73 12.30
CA ARG A 138 -11.56 -14.14 12.67
C ARG A 138 -10.65 -14.54 13.83
N LYS A 139 -9.77 -13.65 14.28
CA LYS A 139 -8.67 -13.96 15.21
C LYS A 139 -7.83 -15.15 14.72
N ASP A 140 -7.61 -15.22 13.40
CA ASP A 140 -6.90 -16.33 12.78
C ASP A 140 -5.40 -16.26 13.08
N ALA A 141 -4.92 -17.19 13.92
CA ALA A 141 -3.51 -17.29 14.29
C ALA A 141 -2.60 -17.49 13.06
N GLY A 142 -3.07 -18.21 12.03
CA GLY A 142 -2.33 -18.44 10.79
C GLY A 142 -2.06 -17.15 10.02
N SER A 143 -3.06 -16.27 9.93
CA SER A 143 -2.93 -14.96 9.28
C SER A 143 -2.02 -14.02 10.05
N PHE A 144 -2.09 -14.00 11.39
CA PHE A 144 -1.11 -13.28 12.21
C PHE A 144 0.32 -13.80 11.99
N ARG A 145 0.50 -15.13 11.94
CA ARG A 145 1.81 -15.73 11.70
C ARG A 145 2.36 -15.37 10.32
N LYS A 146 1.51 -15.38 9.29
CA LYS A 146 1.87 -14.96 7.93
C LYS A 146 2.29 -13.49 7.86
N LEU A 147 1.55 -12.59 8.53
CA LEU A 147 1.95 -11.18 8.63
C LEU A 147 3.30 -11.04 9.33
N ALA A 148 3.55 -11.80 10.40
CA ALA A 148 4.83 -11.79 11.10
C ALA A 148 5.99 -12.21 10.18
N VAL A 149 5.81 -13.31 9.44
CA VAL A 149 6.79 -13.83 8.47
C VAL A 149 7.10 -12.81 7.39
N LEU A 150 6.07 -12.25 6.74
CA LEU A 150 6.25 -11.27 5.66
C LEU A 150 6.98 -10.01 6.15
N GLN A 151 6.63 -9.52 7.34
CA GLN A 151 7.29 -8.36 7.93
C GLN A 151 8.74 -8.63 8.33
N GLN A 152 9.04 -9.82 8.87
CA GLN A 152 10.41 -10.22 9.21
C GLN A 152 11.30 -10.23 7.96
N LEU A 153 10.83 -10.87 6.89
CA LEU A 153 11.59 -10.96 5.64
C LEU A 153 11.75 -9.59 4.95
N SER A 154 10.83 -8.66 5.20
CA SER A 154 10.90 -7.28 4.74
C SER A 154 11.79 -6.38 5.60
N GLY A 155 12.36 -6.90 6.70
CA GLY A 155 13.24 -6.16 7.62
C GLY A 155 12.50 -5.38 8.72
N ASN A 156 11.18 -5.52 8.83
CA ASN A 156 10.34 -4.85 9.82
C ASN A 156 10.20 -5.70 11.09
N SER A 157 11.31 -5.91 11.81
CA SER A 157 11.40 -6.81 12.97
C SER A 157 10.41 -6.46 14.11
N ASP A 158 10.11 -5.17 14.32
CA ASP A 158 9.17 -4.75 15.36
C ASP A 158 7.73 -5.16 15.03
N ASP A 159 7.31 -5.01 13.78
CA ASP A 159 6.00 -5.46 13.31
C ASP A 159 5.93 -6.99 13.29
N ALA A 160 7.03 -7.65 12.90
CA ALA A 160 7.12 -9.10 12.94
C ALA A 160 6.90 -9.65 14.36
N ARG A 161 7.54 -9.05 15.38
CA ARG A 161 7.35 -9.42 16.78
C ARG A 161 5.91 -9.18 17.24
N PHE A 162 5.33 -8.04 16.89
CA PHE A 162 3.94 -7.71 17.23
C PHE A 162 2.97 -8.75 16.68
N TRP A 163 3.03 -9.05 15.38
CA TRP A 163 2.13 -10.02 14.77
C TRP A 163 2.39 -11.44 15.26
N ASN A 164 3.64 -11.80 15.56
CA ASN A 164 3.97 -13.11 16.15
C ASN A 164 3.40 -13.27 17.57
N HIS A 165 3.38 -12.18 18.34
CA HIS A 165 2.73 -12.16 19.65
C HIS A 165 1.22 -12.36 19.51
N CYS A 166 0.56 -11.62 18.61
CA CYS A 166 -0.87 -11.81 18.33
C CYS A 166 -1.20 -13.24 17.87
N ALA A 167 -0.33 -13.87 17.07
CA ALA A 167 -0.48 -15.27 16.68
C ALA A 167 -0.44 -16.21 17.89
N SER A 168 0.48 -15.97 18.83
CA SER A 168 0.63 -16.77 20.05
C SER A 168 -0.52 -16.56 21.04
N GLU A 169 -1.09 -15.35 21.09
CA GLU A 169 -2.29 -15.07 21.90
C GLU A 169 -3.54 -15.74 21.32
N ALA A 170 -3.65 -15.80 19.99
CA ALA A 170 -4.76 -16.45 19.30
C ALA A 170 -4.67 -17.99 19.37
N ASP A 171 -3.46 -18.54 19.27
CA ASP A 171 -3.17 -19.97 19.43
C ASP A 171 -1.85 -20.18 20.19
N PRO A 172 -1.91 -20.55 21.49
CA PRO A 172 -0.72 -20.81 22.30
C PRO A 172 0.21 -21.90 21.73
N ALA A 173 -0.29 -22.80 20.86
CA ALA A 173 0.55 -23.80 20.21
C ALA A 173 1.54 -23.20 19.20
N MET A 174 1.32 -21.96 18.73
CA MET A 174 2.25 -21.24 17.84
C MET A 174 3.37 -20.52 18.58
N GLN A 175 3.40 -20.58 19.92
CA GLN A 175 4.42 -19.90 20.72
C GLN A 175 5.80 -20.53 20.47
N SER A 176 6.67 -19.78 19.78
CA SER A 176 8.08 -20.14 19.59
C SER A 176 8.92 -19.69 20.79
N SER A 177 9.77 -20.56 21.32
CA SER A 177 10.73 -20.22 22.38
C SER A 177 11.80 -19.22 21.91
N ASP A 178 12.14 -19.24 20.62
CA ASP A 178 13.34 -18.58 20.08
C ASP A 178 12.99 -17.34 19.24
N GLY A 179 11.72 -16.91 19.26
CA GLY A 179 11.24 -15.81 18.42
C GLY A 179 11.24 -16.14 16.92
N ILE A 180 10.90 -15.16 16.09
CA ILE A 180 10.99 -15.28 14.62
C ILE A 180 12.35 -14.75 14.15
N ASN A 181 13.03 -15.51 13.28
CA ASN A 181 14.28 -15.10 12.65
C ASN A 181 14.19 -15.29 11.13
N ASP A 182 15.15 -14.75 10.38
CA ASP A 182 15.10 -14.75 8.91
C ASP A 182 15.10 -16.16 8.32
N ALA A 183 15.82 -17.12 8.92
CA ALA A 183 15.88 -18.49 8.43
C ALA A 183 14.53 -19.23 8.60
N THR A 184 13.93 -19.14 9.79
CA THR A 184 12.62 -19.76 10.06
C THR A 184 11.51 -19.08 9.27
N ALA A 185 11.55 -17.74 9.18
CA ALA A 185 10.61 -16.98 8.37
C ALA A 185 10.73 -17.34 6.88
N ALA A 186 11.95 -17.51 6.34
CA ALA A 186 12.15 -17.86 4.94
C ALA A 186 11.60 -19.27 4.64
N GLN A 187 11.80 -20.22 5.57
CA GLN A 187 11.25 -21.57 5.44
C GLN A 187 9.71 -21.58 5.46
N GLU A 188 9.09 -20.80 6.34
CA GLU A 188 7.62 -20.67 6.40
C GLU A 188 7.04 -19.92 5.22
N ALA A 189 7.72 -18.89 4.74
CA ALA A 189 7.36 -18.20 3.51
C ALA A 189 7.42 -19.15 2.32
N PHE A 190 8.47 -19.96 2.18
CA PHE A 190 8.54 -20.96 1.12
C PHE A 190 7.36 -21.95 1.15
N ARG A 191 7.00 -22.46 2.33
CA ARG A 191 5.83 -23.35 2.51
C ARG A 191 4.53 -22.65 2.11
N SER A 192 4.33 -21.42 2.55
CA SER A 192 3.15 -20.60 2.20
C SER A 192 3.10 -20.33 0.70
N GLY A 193 4.21 -19.94 0.09
CA GLY A 193 4.33 -19.70 -1.34
C GLY A 193 3.94 -20.92 -2.16
N ARG A 194 4.41 -22.11 -1.79
CA ARG A 194 4.00 -23.38 -2.42
C ARG A 194 2.50 -23.64 -2.25
N GLN A 195 1.95 -23.42 -1.06
CA GLN A 195 0.51 -23.58 -0.82
C GLN A 195 -0.31 -22.64 -1.72
N TYR A 196 0.10 -21.39 -1.87
CA TYR A 196 -0.57 -20.42 -2.74
C TYR A 196 -0.46 -20.79 -4.22
N LEU A 197 0.67 -21.36 -4.67
CA LEU A 197 0.80 -21.91 -6.02
C LEU A 197 -0.21 -23.04 -6.26
N TYR A 198 -0.33 -24.00 -5.32
CA TYR A 198 -1.31 -25.09 -5.44
C TYR A 198 -2.76 -24.59 -5.48
N SER A 199 -3.05 -23.49 -4.78
CA SER A 199 -4.37 -22.85 -4.78
C SER A 199 -4.61 -21.91 -5.97
N GLY A 200 -3.66 -21.80 -6.91
CA GLY A 200 -3.76 -20.91 -8.08
C GLY A 200 -3.62 -19.41 -7.77
N GLN A 201 -3.22 -19.05 -6.55
CA GLN A 201 -3.02 -17.66 -6.12
C GLN A 201 -1.59 -17.20 -6.41
N GLY A 202 -1.27 -17.08 -7.71
CA GLY A 202 0.08 -16.80 -8.19
C GLY A 202 0.69 -15.49 -7.64
N GLY A 203 -0.12 -14.44 -7.47
CA GLY A 203 0.34 -13.16 -6.92
C GLY A 203 0.81 -13.27 -5.47
N ALA A 204 0.03 -13.93 -4.60
CA ALA A 204 0.44 -14.18 -3.22
C ALA A 204 1.67 -15.09 -3.16
N ALA A 205 1.70 -16.15 -3.97
CA ALA A 205 2.85 -17.05 -4.04
C ALA A 205 4.15 -16.32 -4.38
N GLU A 206 4.10 -15.40 -5.35
CA GLU A 206 5.25 -14.62 -5.81
C GLU A 206 5.80 -13.73 -4.70
N ILE A 207 4.96 -13.11 -3.87
CA ILE A 207 5.37 -12.32 -2.69
C ILE A 207 6.20 -13.19 -1.74
N TYR A 208 5.68 -14.36 -1.34
CA TYR A 208 6.35 -15.23 -0.39
C TYR A 208 7.65 -15.82 -0.92
N LEU A 209 7.64 -16.31 -2.17
CA LEU A 209 8.80 -16.96 -2.77
C LEU A 209 9.93 -15.95 -3.02
N THR A 210 9.60 -14.72 -3.46
CA THR A 210 10.58 -13.64 -3.64
C THR A 210 11.25 -13.27 -2.32
N LEU A 211 10.46 -13.10 -1.24
CA LEU A 211 10.99 -12.77 0.08
C LEU A 211 11.81 -13.91 0.70
N ALA A 212 11.39 -15.16 0.52
CA ALA A 212 12.17 -16.31 0.98
C ALA A 212 13.50 -16.41 0.22
N ALA A 213 13.47 -16.24 -1.09
CA ALA A 213 14.66 -16.28 -1.94
C ALA A 213 15.64 -15.15 -1.62
N SER A 214 15.17 -13.93 -1.35
CA SER A 214 16.01 -12.79 -0.98
C SER A 214 16.73 -12.97 0.36
N LYS A 215 16.23 -13.86 1.22
CA LYS A 215 16.87 -14.27 2.48
C LYS A 215 17.67 -15.57 2.38
N GLY A 216 17.91 -16.08 1.18
CA GLY A 216 18.80 -17.21 0.95
C GLY A 216 18.13 -18.58 0.85
N HIS A 217 16.80 -18.65 0.74
CA HIS A 217 16.13 -19.94 0.55
C HIS A 217 16.31 -20.46 -0.89
N ALA A 218 17.25 -21.39 -1.07
CA ALA A 218 17.64 -21.91 -2.38
C ALA A 218 16.46 -22.49 -3.18
N ASP A 219 15.58 -23.27 -2.55
CA ASP A 219 14.40 -23.84 -3.23
C ASP A 219 13.38 -22.77 -3.65
N ALA A 220 13.24 -21.68 -2.88
CA ALA A 220 12.32 -20.60 -3.25
C ALA A 220 12.81 -19.88 -4.50
N ALA A 221 14.11 -19.61 -4.57
CA ALA A 221 14.74 -19.05 -5.77
C ALA A 221 14.58 -19.99 -6.98
N TYR A 222 14.72 -21.30 -6.78
CA TYR A 222 14.52 -22.28 -7.85
C TYR A 222 13.07 -22.28 -8.36
N VAL A 223 12.08 -22.28 -7.46
CA VAL A 223 10.65 -22.23 -7.83
C VAL A 223 10.30 -20.92 -8.56
N MET A 224 10.91 -19.79 -8.18
CA MET A 224 10.76 -18.55 -8.93
C MET A 224 11.31 -18.69 -10.36
N GLY A 225 12.47 -19.35 -10.52
CA GLY A 225 13.04 -19.66 -11.84
C GLY A 225 12.06 -20.44 -12.72
N ASP A 226 11.49 -21.52 -12.18
CA ASP A 226 10.47 -22.32 -12.90
C ASP A 226 9.21 -21.50 -13.24
N LEU A 227 8.76 -20.62 -12.33
CA LEU A 227 7.61 -19.76 -12.56
C LEU A 227 7.84 -18.75 -13.69
N PHE A 228 9.02 -18.15 -13.78
CA PHE A 228 9.35 -17.23 -14.88
C PHE A 228 9.57 -17.97 -16.20
N GLU A 229 10.17 -19.16 -16.18
CA GLU A 229 10.37 -19.97 -17.38
C GLU A 229 9.03 -20.40 -17.98
N THR A 230 8.08 -20.86 -17.14
CA THR A 230 6.72 -21.21 -17.58
C THR A 230 5.93 -20.01 -18.14
N ARG A 231 6.25 -18.78 -17.70
CA ARG A 231 5.71 -17.53 -18.26
C ARG A 231 6.45 -17.04 -19.52
N GLY A 232 7.52 -17.73 -19.95
CA GLY A 232 8.34 -17.32 -21.09
C GLY A 232 9.32 -16.18 -20.79
N CYS A 233 9.47 -15.79 -19.52
CA CYS A 233 10.39 -14.76 -19.04
C CYS A 233 11.78 -15.36 -18.80
N VAL A 234 12.47 -15.70 -19.90
CA VAL A 234 13.73 -16.47 -19.86
C VAL A 234 14.85 -15.75 -19.09
N GLN A 235 14.94 -14.43 -19.21
CA GLN A 235 15.99 -13.65 -18.56
C GLN A 235 15.82 -13.66 -17.04
N GLU A 236 14.60 -13.44 -16.57
CA GLU A 236 14.22 -13.47 -15.16
C GLU A 236 14.40 -14.88 -14.60
N ALA A 237 13.98 -15.92 -15.34
CA ALA A 237 14.19 -17.31 -14.95
C ALA A 237 15.68 -17.60 -14.72
N ARG A 238 16.55 -17.18 -15.65
CA ARG A 238 18.00 -17.37 -15.53
C ARG A 238 18.59 -16.63 -14.33
N GLN A 239 18.11 -15.43 -14.03
CA GLN A 239 18.54 -14.69 -12.83
C GLN A 239 18.18 -15.48 -11.57
N TRP A 240 16.94 -15.96 -11.46
CA TRP A 240 16.49 -16.72 -10.30
C TRP A 240 17.20 -18.07 -10.14
N PHE A 241 17.45 -18.80 -11.22
CA PHE A 241 18.27 -20.01 -11.15
C PHE A 241 19.72 -19.71 -10.75
N SER A 242 20.27 -18.56 -11.15
CA SER A 242 21.60 -18.13 -10.69
C SER A 242 21.61 -17.85 -9.18
N VAL A 243 20.56 -17.22 -8.66
CA VAL A 243 20.36 -17.02 -7.22
C VAL A 243 20.24 -18.38 -6.52
N ALA A 244 19.44 -19.30 -7.05
CA ALA A 244 19.27 -20.64 -6.49
C ALA A 244 20.60 -21.41 -6.42
N LYS A 245 21.42 -21.32 -7.49
CA LYS A 245 22.78 -21.88 -7.51
C LYS A 245 23.66 -21.26 -6.44
N SER A 246 23.63 -19.94 -6.28
CA SER A 246 24.46 -19.24 -5.28
C SER A 246 24.15 -19.67 -3.84
N TYR A 247 22.91 -20.08 -3.58
CA TYR A 247 22.46 -20.64 -2.31
C TYR A 247 22.52 -22.18 -2.23
N GLY A 248 23.10 -22.84 -3.24
CA GLY A 248 23.40 -24.27 -3.19
C GLY A 248 22.30 -25.22 -3.68
N HIS A 249 21.35 -24.74 -4.49
CA HIS A 249 20.33 -25.62 -5.06
C HIS A 249 20.93 -26.59 -6.09
N SER A 250 20.84 -27.90 -5.83
CA SER A 250 21.51 -28.96 -6.60
C SER A 250 21.14 -28.99 -8.09
N ASN A 251 19.88 -28.68 -8.44
CA ASN A 251 19.41 -28.73 -9.83
C ASN A 251 19.59 -27.41 -10.60
N ALA A 252 20.04 -26.33 -9.95
CA ALA A 252 20.09 -25.01 -10.59
C ALA A 252 21.10 -24.97 -11.75
N ASP A 253 22.24 -25.67 -11.61
CA ASP A 253 23.27 -25.76 -12.66
C ASP A 253 22.77 -26.43 -13.94
N ALA A 254 21.99 -27.50 -13.78
CA ALA A 254 21.38 -28.21 -14.91
C ALA A 254 20.39 -27.30 -15.65
N ARG A 255 19.59 -26.52 -14.91
CA ARG A 255 18.63 -25.58 -15.53
C ARG A 255 19.35 -24.47 -16.29
N LEU A 256 20.36 -23.83 -15.69
CA LEU A 256 21.15 -22.76 -16.32
C LEU A 256 21.88 -23.20 -17.60
N SER A 257 22.20 -24.49 -17.70
CA SER A 257 22.88 -25.08 -18.87
C SER A 257 21.89 -25.54 -19.96
N SER A 258 20.59 -25.52 -19.67
CA SER A 258 19.54 -25.94 -20.61
C SER A 258 19.46 -24.99 -21.81
N PRO A 259 19.29 -25.51 -23.03
CA PRO A 259 19.08 -24.67 -24.22
C PRO A 259 17.80 -23.83 -24.13
N ALA A 260 16.85 -24.17 -23.26
CA ALA A 260 15.66 -23.36 -23.01
C ALA A 260 15.96 -22.00 -22.35
N LEU A 261 17.14 -21.84 -21.74
CA LEU A 261 17.58 -20.60 -21.08
C LEU A 261 18.77 -19.90 -21.77
N GLN A 262 19.12 -20.33 -22.99
CA GLN A 262 20.17 -19.73 -23.83
C GLN A 262 19.58 -18.72 -24.82
#